data_AF-A0A2P5E7N1-F1
#
_entry.id   AF-A0A2P5E7N1-F1
#
_cell.length_a   1.000
_cell.length_b   1.000
_cell.length_c   1.000
_cell.angle_alpha   90.00
_cell.angle_beta   90.00
_cell.angle_gamma   90.00
#
_symmetry.space_group_name_H-M   'P 1'
#
loop_
_entity.id
_entity.type
_entity.pdbx_description
1 polymer ?
#
loop_
_entity_poly.entity_id
_entity_poly.type
_entity_poly.pdbx_seq_one_letter_code
_entity_poly.pdbx_strand_id
1 'polypeptide(L)' 'MVIDNQKIDHEEVSEIQLCNDVLMMAVSGKERTRTEWEKLFLAAGFTRYNITPILGSARSLIEVYP' A
#
# COMPACT_ATOMS: atom_id res chain seq x y z
N MET A 1 -1.64 0.34 -3.08
CA MET A 1 -1.88 -0.36 -1.79
C MET A 1 -0.60 -0.34 -0.98
N VAL A 2 -0.67 -0.70 0.30
CA VAL A 2 0.52 -0.85 1.14
C VAL A 2 0.74 -2.33 1.36
N ILE A 3 1.86 -2.83 0.85
CA ILE A 3 2.31 -4.20 1.13
C ILE A 3 2.74 -4.20 2.60
N ASP A 4 1.88 -4.72 3.45
CA ASP A 4 2.14 -4.90 4.87
C ASP A 4 1.81 -6.35 5.20
N ASN A 5 2.72 -7.04 5.89
CA ASN A 5 2.60 -8.47 6.22
C ASN A 5 1.57 -8.73 7.34
N GLN A 6 0.59 -7.83 7.49
CA GLN A 6 -0.48 -8.00 8.45
C GLN A 6 -1.22 -9.26 8.07
N LYS A 7 -1.30 -10.20 9.02
CA LYS A 7 -2.13 -11.39 8.95
C LYS A 7 -3.59 -10.94 8.85
N ILE A 8 -4.02 -10.55 7.65
CA ILE A 8 -5.43 -10.47 7.33
C ILE A 8 -5.83 -11.93 7.19
N ASP A 9 -6.66 -12.44 8.11
CA ASP A 9 -7.14 -13.83 8.18
C ASP A 9 -7.99 -14.26 6.96
N HIS A 10 -7.87 -13.57 5.83
CA HIS A 10 -8.61 -13.82 4.59
C HIS A 10 -7.64 -14.08 3.44
N GLU A 11 -7.51 -15.36 3.08
CA GLU A 11 -6.74 -15.86 1.94
C GLU A 11 -7.05 -15.10 0.64
N GLU A 12 -8.32 -14.78 0.40
CA GLU A 12 -8.78 -13.98 -0.75
C GLU A 12 -8.14 -12.58 -0.83
N VAL A 13 -7.92 -11.91 0.31
CA VAL A 13 -7.32 -10.57 0.34
C VAL A 13 -5.83 -10.65 -0.03
N SER A 14 -5.15 -11.70 0.42
CA SER A 14 -3.75 -11.98 0.08
C SER A 14 -3.58 -12.27 -1.41
N GLU A 15 -4.47 -13.09 -1.99
CA GLU A 15 -4.47 -13.37 -3.43
C GLU A 15 -4.70 -12.12 -4.29
N ILE A 16 -5.63 -11.24 -3.87
CA ILE A 16 -5.88 -9.97 -4.54
C ILE A 16 -4.66 -9.06 -4.48
N GLN A 17 -3.96 -8.99 -3.33
CA GLN A 17 -2.72 -8.21 -3.21
C GLN A 17 -1.65 -8.72 -4.19
N LEU A 18 -1.45 -10.04 -4.26
CA LEU A 18 -0.48 -10.65 -5.18
C LEU A 18 -0.86 -10.44 -6.65
N CYS A 19 -2.14 -10.62 -6.99
CA CYS A 19 -2.65 -10.38 -8.34
C CYS A 19 -2.42 -8.92 -8.76
N ASN A 20 -2.69 -7.98 -7.85
CA ASN A 20 -2.46 -6.56 -8.12
C ASN A 20 -0.97 -6.24 -8.27
N ASP A 21 -0.07 -6.82 -7.47
CA ASP A 21 1.38 -6.60 -7.62
C ASP A 21 1.87 -6.97 -9.03
N VAL A 22 1.43 -8.12 -9.55
CA VAL A 22 1.73 -8.56 -10.92
C VAL A 22 1.05 -7.65 -11.96
N LEU A 23 -0.23 -7.30 -11.75
CA LEU A 23 -0.98 -6.44 -12.68
C LEU A 23 -0.34 -5.07 -12.82
N MET A 24 0.18 -4.50 -11.72
CA MET A 24 0.82 -3.19 -11.75
C MET A 24 2.08 -3.17 -12.64
N MET A 25 2.78 -4.30 -12.80
CA MET A 25 3.91 -4.40 -13.72
C MET A 25 3.50 -4.12 -15.18
N ALA A 26 2.28 -4.49 -15.58
CA ALA A 26 1.78 -4.27 -16.94
C ALA A 26 1.60 -2.78 -17.28
N VAL A 27 1.40 -1.94 -16.27
CA VAL A 27 1.19 -0.49 -16.43
C VAL A 27 2.41 0.34 -16.00
N SER A 28 3.60 -0.29 -15.90
CA SER A 28 4.81 0.33 -15.30
C SER A 28 4.56 0.91 -13.90
N GLY A 29 3.55 0.38 -13.22
CA GLY A 29 3.19 0.74 -11.86
C GLY A 29 3.90 -0.17 -10.85
N LYS A 30 3.68 0.12 -9.58
CA LYS A 30 4.27 -0.65 -8.48
C LYS A 30 3.39 -0.58 -7.24
N GLU A 31 3.07 -1.74 -6.67
CA GLU A 31 2.59 -1.82 -5.29
C GLU A 31 3.76 -1.61 -4.34
N ARG A 32 3.57 -0.79 -3.30
CA ARG A 32 4.66 -0.28 -2.48
C ARG A 32 4.51 -0.73 -1.04
N THR A 33 5.64 -1.02 -0.42
CA THR A 33 5.74 -1.21 1.03
C THR A 33 5.52 0.11 1.76
N ARG A 34 5.24 0.04 3.06
CA ARG A 34 5.10 1.24 3.91
C ARG A 34 6.33 2.15 3.84
N THR A 35 7.54 1.57 3.84
CA THR A 35 8.81 2.33 3.78
C THR A 35 9.02 3.02 2.43
N GLU A 36 8.56 2.43 1.33
CA GLU A 36 8.63 3.07 0.01
C GLU A 36 7.65 4.25 -0.09
N TRP A 37 6.46 4.10 0.49
CA TRP A 37 5.51 5.21 0.62
C TRP A 37 6.08 6.35 1.47
N GLU A 38 6.63 6.05 2.64
CA GLU A 38 7.29 7.03 3.52
C GLU A 38 8.37 7.83 2.78
N LYS A 39 9.28 7.15 2.07
CA LYS A 39 10.32 7.81 1.26
C LYS A 39 9.74 8.75 0.21
N LEU A 40 8.65 8.35 -0.46
CA LEU A 40 7.98 9.19 -1.44
C LEU A 40 7.33 10.42 -0.81
N PHE A 41 6.69 10.27 0.35
CA PHE A 41 6.06 11.41 1.04
C PHE A 41 7.09 12.44 1.48
N LEU A 42 8.19 11.97 2.08
CA LEU A 42 9.30 12.84 2.48
C LEU A 42 9.93 13.55 1.28
N ALA A 43 10.14 12.84 0.17
CA ALA A 43 10.68 13.42 -1.07
C ALA A 43 9.73 14.46 -1.71
N ALA A 44 8.43 14.29 -1.52
CA ALA A 44 7.40 15.23 -1.99
C ALA A 44 7.17 16.41 -1.03
N GLY A 45 7.87 16.46 0.12
CA GLY A 45 7.80 17.57 1.08
C GLY A 45 6.72 17.45 2.15
N PHE A 46 6.09 16.27 2.30
CA PHE A 46 5.17 16.00 3.41
C PHE A 46 5.95 15.62 4.66
N THR A 47 5.58 16.16 5.81
CA THR A 47 6.26 15.89 7.09
C THR A 47 5.62 14.79 7.92
N ARG A 48 4.33 14.52 7.70
CA ARG A 48 3.60 13.46 8.43
C ARG A 48 2.70 12.68 7.50
N TYR A 49 2.45 11.43 7.85
CA TYR A 49 1.52 10.56 7.14
C TYR A 49 0.83 9.59 8.12
N ASN A 50 -0.35 9.13 7.74
CA ASN A 50 -1.04 8.02 8.38
C ASN A 50 -1.42 7.00 7.31
N ILE A 51 -1.20 5.72 7.60
CA ILE A 51 -1.55 4.61 6.71
C ILE A 51 -2.42 3.65 7.52
N THR A 52 -3.69 3.56 7.15
CA THR A 52 -4.69 2.71 7.82
C THR A 52 -5.18 1.63 6.84
N PRO A 53 -5.09 0.33 7.17
CA PRO A 53 -5.65 -0.72 6.32
C PRO A 53 -7.18 -0.63 6.31
N ILE A 54 -7.79 -0.86 5.14
CA ILE A 54 -9.25 -0.93 5.03
C ILE A 54 -9.66 -2.39 5.29
N LEU A 55 -10.36 -2.62 6.40
CA LEU A 55 -10.77 -3.95 6.86
C LEU A 55 -11.48 -4.75 5.75
N GLY A 56 -11.10 -6.01 5.57
CA GLY A 56 -11.69 -6.90 4.56
C GLY A 56 -11.31 -6.57 3.12
N SER A 57 -10.28 -5.74 2.89
CA SER A 57 -9.83 -5.39 1.54
C SER A 57 -8.31 -5.37 1.43
N ALA A 58 -7.81 -5.48 0.19
CA ALA A 58 -6.39 -5.33 -0.13
C ALA A 58 -5.89 -3.87 -0.06
N ARG A 59 -6.79 -2.90 0.21
CA ARG A 59 -6.51 -1.46 0.10
C ARG A 59 -6.17 -0.83 1.46
N SER A 60 -5.50 0.31 1.37
CA SER A 60 -5.14 1.13 2.53
C SER A 60 -5.54 2.58 2.26
N LEU A 61 -6.05 3.25 3.28
CA LEU A 61 -6.22 4.69 3.29
C LEU A 61 -4.88 5.34 3.65
N ILE A 62 -4.44 6.28 2.81
CA ILE A 62 -3.20 7.02 2.99
C ILE A 62 -3.57 8.49 3.16
N GLU A 63 -3.20 9.05 4.31
CA GLU A 63 -3.35 10.46 4.63
C GLU A 63 -1.96 11.09 4.72
N VAL A 64 -1.74 12.21 4.04
CA VAL A 64 -0.46 12.93 4.04
C VAL A 64 -0.68 14.38 4.44
N TYR A 65 0.25 14.93 5.22
CA TYR A 65 0.16 16.28 5.79
C TYR A 65 1.42 17.07 5.45
N PRO A 66 1.29 18.33 5.01
CA PRO A 66 2.43 19.22 4.83
C PRO A 66 3.30 19.25 6.09
#